data_AF-A0A183FRD8-F1
#
_entry.id   AF-A0A183FRD8-F1
#
_cell.length_a   1.000
_cell.length_b   1.000
_cell.length_c   1.000
_cell.angle_alpha   90.00
_cell.angle_beta   90.00
_cell.angle_gamma   90.00
#
_symmetry.space_group_name_H-M   'P 1'
#
loop_
_entity.id
_entity.type
_entity.pdbx_description
1 polymer ?
#
loop_
_entity_poly.entity_id
_entity_poly.type
_entity_poly.pdbx_seq_one_letter_code
_entity_poly.pdbx_strand_id
1 'polypeptide(L)'
;MPAAIDHRVVYNNCIQYLELYINDLAAIQDEVFNVFKEQFKLEQICEPTSSPKYLTVMSKFVAVCAERGDIYKNVMKCYTLWKDKLEPHVKDCSKKHMYAVLPLRLAACFFLNGDYYKALLCLRHSIRLEHKSLALRIMALRWSVYLGEWEMLEMALEFEKLKPPKSAGDNDSVTAQLLFATEIAKNFLDFNRDHKSRPICAKRILELTNEINADTRTTFHTFESQLFANWICSQLPKVGNFRVDDLEFLDSFNCLHRAVSKAEGVMKNRVNGIQKENVQLEFKKAATDPTDFMKVCSSVAECCDIRRDYSIELLNVGLIGDSAANCQLGLWGALRTGVLFRTQQFVNMNTLIRLCVVHPDFKNDLPNCLEMMRSMYSSEYAQSKNSLFGCSKKKPAEVTFSDEAPADIESSLARNATAKSPSRAMQKSVAASIMESFEELRLESTKTPPRGRSPGRVASKFIDSFHELTLSETKSYLHELSENCCCSVCEFCKVNYNAAFEYWFSSFLYESMSDAAIQAVEENFHAIRAQVAVEQRAVLGKKVKPRPPTTMCETLAMCAVRWLRRLEDSSWDRENAKLKALRDGVVKSALKASGVGVRVHR
;
A
#
# COMPACT_ATOMS: atom_id res chain seq x y z
N MET A 1 -28.45 28.55 25.23
CA MET A 1 -28.53 27.30 24.45
C MET A 1 -27.43 27.35 23.40
N PRO A 2 -26.59 26.31 23.23
CA PRO A 2 -25.63 26.28 22.14
C PRO A 2 -26.37 26.34 20.80
N ALA A 3 -25.87 27.15 19.86
CA ALA A 3 -26.46 27.27 18.53
C ALA A 3 -26.52 25.88 17.86
N ALA A 4 -27.64 25.59 17.18
CA ALA A 4 -27.77 24.35 16.42
C ALA A 4 -26.72 24.33 15.30
N ILE A 5 -25.91 23.27 15.25
CA ILE A 5 -24.89 23.10 14.21
C ILE A 5 -25.60 22.87 12.87
N ASP A 6 -25.33 23.69 11.87
CA ASP A 6 -25.77 23.43 10.50
C ASP A 6 -24.89 22.36 9.85
N HIS A 7 -25.42 21.13 9.74
CA HIS A 7 -24.71 20.00 9.13
C HIS A 7 -24.37 20.22 7.64
N ARG A 8 -25.11 21.09 6.94
CA ARG A 8 -24.80 21.42 5.54
C ARG A 8 -23.53 22.25 5.44
N VAL A 9 -23.35 23.21 6.35
CA VAL A 9 -22.10 23.99 6.45
C VAL A 9 -20.93 23.07 6.78
N VAL A 10 -21.09 22.16 7.76
CA VAL A 10 -20.04 21.19 8.12
C VAL A 10 -19.69 20.28 6.93
N TYR A 11 -20.68 19.82 6.17
CA TYR A 11 -20.47 19.03 4.97
C TYR A 11 -19.67 19.79 3.90
N ASN A 12 -20.04 21.03 3.62
CA ASN A 12 -19.33 21.87 2.63
C ASN A 12 -17.88 22.12 3.04
N ASN A 13 -17.62 22.38 4.33
CA ASN A 13 -16.25 22.51 4.85
C ASN A 13 -15.44 21.23 4.65
N CYS A 14 -16.06 20.06 4.85
CA CYS A 14 -15.42 18.77 4.60
C CYS A 14 -15.01 18.59 3.13
N ILE A 15 -15.89 18.99 2.19
CA ILE A 15 -15.58 18.94 0.75
C ILE A 15 -14.41 19.86 0.41
N GLN A 16 -14.40 21.09 0.93
CA GLN A 16 -13.31 22.04 0.71
C GLN A 16 -11.97 21.52 1.24
N TYR A 17 -11.93 20.87 2.41
CA TYR A 17 -10.69 20.24 2.90
C TYR A 17 -10.17 19.16 1.95
N LEU A 18 -11.05 18.33 1.38
CA LEU A 18 -10.63 17.31 0.42
C LEU A 18 -10.15 17.92 -0.90
N GLU A 19 -10.79 18.99 -1.37
CA GLU A 19 -10.35 19.73 -2.56
C GLU A 19 -8.98 20.36 -2.37
N LEU A 20 -8.70 20.94 -1.20
CA LEU A 20 -7.36 21.43 -0.85
C LEU A 20 -6.32 20.31 -0.93
N TYR A 21 -6.60 19.16 -0.32
CA TYR A 21 -5.71 17.99 -0.40
C TYR A 21 -5.46 17.54 -1.86
N ILE A 22 -6.53 17.42 -2.67
CA ILE A 22 -6.42 16.98 -4.07
C ILE A 22 -5.64 17.99 -4.91
N ASN A 23 -5.85 19.29 -4.70
CA ASN A 23 -5.15 20.35 -5.44
C ASN A 23 -3.66 20.38 -5.09
N ASP A 24 -3.30 20.29 -3.80
CA ASP A 24 -1.90 20.26 -3.39
C ASP A 24 -1.21 18.96 -3.85
N LEU A 25 -1.90 17.82 -3.79
CA LEU A 25 -1.38 16.56 -4.33
C LEU A 25 -1.11 16.67 -5.83
N ALA A 26 -2.04 17.23 -6.62
CA ALA A 26 -1.83 17.44 -8.05
C ALA A 26 -0.62 18.36 -8.31
N ALA A 27 -0.46 19.43 -7.53
CA ALA A 27 0.71 20.30 -7.68
C ALA A 27 2.04 19.57 -7.40
N ILE A 28 2.08 18.69 -6.40
CA ILE A 28 3.25 17.83 -6.14
C ILE A 28 3.53 16.92 -7.33
N GLN A 29 2.48 16.29 -7.88
CA GLN A 29 2.61 15.39 -9.04
C GLN A 29 3.20 16.11 -10.25
N ASP A 30 2.77 17.35 -10.51
CA ASP A 30 3.20 18.15 -11.65
C ASP A 30 4.69 18.52 -11.54
N GLU A 31 5.12 18.97 -10.36
CA GLU A 31 6.51 19.32 -10.08
C GLU A 31 7.46 18.12 -10.19
N VAL A 32 7.05 16.97 -9.64
CA VAL A 32 7.83 15.72 -9.69
C VAL A 32 7.89 15.16 -11.11
N PHE A 33 6.79 15.25 -11.85
CA PHE A 33 6.71 14.79 -13.23
C PHE A 33 7.66 15.53 -14.18
N ASN A 34 7.85 16.84 -13.97
CA ASN A 34 8.81 17.62 -14.76
C ASN A 34 10.24 17.10 -14.59
N VAL A 35 10.64 16.79 -13.35
CA VAL A 35 11.98 16.23 -13.09
C VAL A 35 12.12 14.82 -13.68
N PHE A 36 11.07 13.99 -13.61
CA PHE A 36 11.10 12.66 -14.23
C PHE A 36 11.42 12.71 -15.73
N LYS A 37 10.77 13.63 -16.47
CA LYS A 37 11.01 13.81 -17.91
C LYS A 37 12.45 14.18 -18.25
N GLU A 38 13.10 14.93 -17.35
CA GLU A 38 14.49 15.36 -17.54
C GLU A 38 15.48 14.24 -17.21
N GLN A 39 15.17 13.39 -16.23
CA GLN A 39 16.11 12.41 -15.69
C GLN A 39 16.05 11.03 -16.37
N PHE A 40 14.90 10.63 -16.94
CA PHE A 40 14.67 9.26 -17.39
C PHE A 40 14.29 9.13 -18.86
N LYS A 41 14.82 8.06 -19.48
CA LYS A 41 14.24 7.40 -20.67
C LYS A 41 13.56 6.09 -20.25
N LEU A 42 12.65 5.57 -21.09
CA LEU A 42 11.86 4.36 -20.83
C LEU A 42 12.70 3.18 -20.36
N GLU A 43 13.79 2.89 -21.09
CA GLU A 43 14.67 1.77 -20.82
C GLU A 43 15.35 1.84 -19.45
N GLN A 44 15.40 3.03 -18.83
CA GLN A 44 16.13 3.30 -17.60
C GLN A 44 15.27 3.23 -16.33
N ILE A 45 13.94 3.18 -16.47
CA ILE A 45 13.01 3.23 -15.33
C ILE A 45 13.23 2.04 -14.39
N CYS A 46 13.39 0.85 -14.96
CA CYS A 46 13.51 -0.39 -14.21
C CYS A 46 14.97 -0.81 -13.99
N GLU A 47 15.95 -0.03 -14.44
CA GLU A 47 17.36 -0.36 -14.25
C GLU A 47 17.70 -0.38 -12.76
N PRO A 48 18.17 -1.52 -12.21
CA PRO A 48 18.48 -1.62 -10.78
C PRO A 48 19.46 -0.55 -10.28
N THR A 49 20.39 -0.10 -11.12
CA THR A 49 21.41 0.90 -10.81
C THR A 49 21.00 2.36 -11.07
N SER A 50 19.73 2.62 -11.42
CA SER A 50 19.24 3.98 -11.66
C SER A 50 18.92 4.78 -10.38
N SER A 51 19.29 4.30 -9.19
CA SER A 51 19.03 5.00 -7.93
C SER A 51 19.62 6.43 -7.84
N PRO A 52 20.76 6.80 -8.47
CA PRO A 52 21.18 8.20 -8.54
C PRO A 52 20.14 9.13 -9.17
N LYS A 53 19.45 8.67 -10.21
CA LYS A 53 18.39 9.46 -10.87
C LYS A 53 17.15 9.55 -9.99
N TYR A 54 16.78 8.44 -9.34
CA TYR A 54 15.69 8.43 -8.37
C TYR A 54 15.99 9.34 -7.18
N LEU A 55 17.24 9.43 -6.74
CA LEU A 55 17.65 10.36 -5.69
C LEU A 55 17.41 11.82 -6.10
N THR A 56 17.75 12.21 -7.33
CA THR A 56 17.44 13.55 -7.85
C THR A 56 15.93 13.84 -7.80
N VAL A 57 15.10 12.90 -8.25
CA VAL A 57 13.64 13.05 -8.22
C VAL A 57 13.11 13.08 -6.78
N MET A 58 13.66 12.25 -5.90
CA MET A 58 13.31 12.21 -4.48
C MET A 58 13.60 13.55 -3.80
N SER A 59 14.77 14.14 -4.05
CA SER A 59 15.14 15.44 -3.49
C SER A 59 14.14 16.53 -3.89
N LYS A 60 13.68 16.53 -5.15
CA LYS A 60 12.59 17.43 -5.58
C LYS A 60 11.28 17.11 -4.87
N PHE A 61 10.89 15.84 -4.80
CA PHE A 61 9.67 15.42 -4.11
C PHE A 61 9.63 15.89 -2.65
N VAL A 62 10.73 15.68 -1.91
CA VAL A 62 10.88 16.12 -0.51
C VAL A 62 10.79 17.64 -0.40
N ALA A 63 11.51 18.37 -1.25
CA ALA A 63 11.49 19.84 -1.24
C ALA A 63 10.06 20.39 -1.45
N VAL A 64 9.34 19.88 -2.45
CA VAL A 64 7.97 20.31 -2.74
C VAL A 64 7.02 19.92 -1.60
N CYS A 65 7.17 18.73 -1.01
CA CYS A 65 6.39 18.35 0.18
C CYS A 65 6.65 19.28 1.36
N ALA A 66 7.90 19.68 1.60
CA ALA A 66 8.24 20.63 2.65
C ALA A 66 7.66 22.03 2.39
N GLU A 67 7.65 22.48 1.14
CA GLU A 67 7.06 23.76 0.74
C GLU A 67 5.54 23.80 1.00
N ARG A 68 4.84 22.71 0.65
CA ARG A 68 3.38 22.55 0.80
C ARG A 68 2.96 22.26 2.24
N GLY A 69 3.86 21.71 3.06
CA GLY A 69 3.57 21.30 4.43
C GLY A 69 2.75 20.01 4.51
N ASP A 70 2.12 19.77 5.66
CA ASP A 70 1.28 18.59 5.85
C ASP A 70 -0.09 18.75 5.16
N ILE A 71 -0.16 18.32 3.91
CA ILE A 71 -1.41 18.29 3.12
C ILE A 71 -2.39 17.25 3.66
N TYR A 72 -1.91 16.18 4.31
CA TYR A 72 -2.74 15.09 4.83
C TYR A 72 -3.55 15.53 6.05
N LYS A 73 -3.10 16.56 6.76
CA LYS A 73 -3.88 17.26 7.80
C LYS A 73 -5.30 17.63 7.34
N ASN A 74 -5.49 18.00 6.08
CA ASN A 74 -6.81 18.34 5.55
C ASN A 74 -7.73 17.11 5.47
N VAL A 75 -7.20 15.96 5.05
CA VAL A 75 -7.93 14.67 5.07
C VAL A 75 -8.33 14.31 6.50
N MET A 76 -7.40 14.48 7.46
CA MET A 76 -7.67 14.18 8.87
C MET A 76 -8.71 15.11 9.51
N LYS A 77 -8.65 16.42 9.25
CA LYS A 77 -9.68 17.37 9.69
C LYS A 77 -11.06 16.97 9.16
N CYS A 78 -11.13 16.65 7.87
CA CYS A 78 -12.35 16.19 7.22
C CYS A 78 -12.89 14.89 7.86
N TYR A 79 -12.01 13.92 8.12
CA TYR A 79 -12.39 12.67 8.79
C TYR A 79 -12.92 12.88 10.22
N THR A 80 -12.27 13.73 11.02
CA THR A 80 -12.73 14.05 12.38
C THR A 80 -14.11 14.70 12.35
N LEU A 81 -14.33 15.68 11.46
CA LEU A 81 -15.65 16.30 11.29
C LEU A 81 -16.70 15.28 10.82
N TRP A 82 -16.35 14.41 9.87
CA TRP A 82 -17.23 13.34 9.43
C TRP A 82 -17.62 12.42 10.58
N LYS A 83 -16.63 11.86 11.29
CA LYS A 83 -16.80 10.87 12.36
C LYS A 83 -17.55 11.44 13.56
N ASP A 84 -17.21 12.65 13.99
CA ASP A 84 -17.67 13.19 15.27
C ASP A 84 -18.90 14.09 15.13
N LYS A 85 -19.10 14.71 13.96
CA LYS A 85 -20.15 15.73 13.75
C LYS A 85 -21.18 15.37 12.70
N LEU A 86 -20.85 14.59 11.66
CA LEU A 86 -21.79 14.30 10.57
C LEU A 86 -22.39 12.90 10.65
N GLU A 87 -21.56 11.85 10.72
CA GLU A 87 -22.00 10.46 10.67
C GLU A 87 -23.10 10.11 11.69
N PRO A 88 -23.00 10.53 12.98
CA PRO A 88 -24.03 10.22 13.96
C PRO A 88 -25.42 10.81 13.63
N HIS A 89 -25.46 11.91 12.88
CA HIS A 89 -26.71 12.61 12.53
C HIS A 89 -27.25 12.21 11.17
N VAL A 90 -26.37 11.92 10.21
CA VAL A 90 -26.75 11.55 8.84
C VAL A 90 -27.40 10.16 8.80
N LYS A 91 -27.05 9.26 9.72
CA LYS A 91 -27.53 7.88 9.74
C LYS A 91 -29.06 7.76 9.76
N ASP A 92 -29.72 8.67 10.48
CA ASP A 92 -31.17 8.69 10.67
C ASP A 92 -31.86 9.74 9.78
N CYS A 93 -31.12 10.42 8.91
CA CYS A 93 -31.66 11.42 7.99
C CYS A 93 -32.42 10.77 6.83
N SER A 94 -33.54 11.39 6.42
CA SER A 94 -34.33 10.97 5.25
C SER A 94 -33.56 11.11 3.93
N LYS A 95 -32.66 12.10 3.84
CA LYS A 95 -31.82 12.38 2.66
C LYS A 95 -30.39 11.87 2.80
N LYS A 96 -30.16 10.81 3.57
CA LYS A 96 -28.83 10.26 3.88
C LYS A 96 -27.97 9.91 2.65
N HIS A 97 -28.56 9.59 1.51
CA HIS A 97 -27.84 9.31 0.26
C HIS A 97 -27.06 10.52 -0.26
N MET A 98 -27.52 11.75 0.01
CA MET A 98 -26.80 12.98 -0.39
C MET A 98 -25.43 13.11 0.28
N TYR A 99 -25.23 12.42 1.41
CA TYR A 99 -23.99 12.44 2.17
C TYR A 99 -23.05 11.27 1.81
N ALA A 100 -23.46 10.33 0.95
CA ALA A 100 -22.69 9.11 0.66
C ALA A 100 -21.34 9.38 -0.05
N VAL A 101 -21.26 10.53 -0.75
CA VAL A 101 -20.08 10.98 -1.51
C VAL A 101 -18.90 11.35 -0.60
N LEU A 102 -19.16 11.98 0.54
CA LEU A 102 -18.10 12.43 1.44
C LEU A 102 -17.27 11.27 2.03
N PRO A 103 -17.86 10.25 2.68
CA PRO A 103 -17.10 9.10 3.15
C PRO A 103 -16.50 8.30 1.99
N LEU A 104 -17.09 8.33 0.79
CA LEU A 104 -16.48 7.70 -0.38
C LEU A 104 -15.16 8.38 -0.79
N ARG A 105 -15.13 9.71 -0.85
CA ARG A 105 -13.90 10.47 -1.13
C ARG A 105 -12.86 10.31 -0.02
N LEU A 106 -13.28 10.30 1.24
CA LEU A 106 -12.40 10.00 2.37
C LEU A 106 -11.79 8.60 2.24
N ALA A 107 -12.59 7.58 1.91
CA ALA A 107 -12.10 6.23 1.69
C ALA A 107 -11.03 6.19 0.59
N ALA A 108 -11.27 6.89 -0.53
CA ALA A 108 -10.31 7.01 -1.63
C ALA A 108 -8.97 7.60 -1.15
N CYS A 109 -9.01 8.75 -0.46
CA CYS A 109 -7.81 9.36 0.12
C CYS A 109 -7.09 8.43 1.10
N PHE A 110 -7.82 7.72 1.97
CA PHE A 110 -7.21 6.81 2.93
C PHE A 110 -6.57 5.58 2.28
N PHE A 111 -7.19 4.98 1.26
CA PHE A 111 -6.55 3.91 0.48
C PHE A 111 -5.25 4.39 -0.17
N LEU A 112 -5.29 5.57 -0.79
CA LEU A 112 -4.13 6.16 -1.45
C LEU A 112 -2.96 6.31 -0.46
N ASN A 113 -3.23 6.83 0.74
CA ASN A 113 -2.24 7.06 1.81
C ASN A 113 -1.95 5.84 2.69
N GLY A 114 -2.53 4.68 2.40
CA GLY A 114 -2.27 3.45 3.16
C GLY A 114 -2.92 3.36 4.54
N ASP A 115 -3.90 4.21 4.87
CA ASP A 115 -4.61 4.17 6.16
C ASP A 115 -5.86 3.29 6.07
N TYR A 116 -5.63 1.99 5.95
CA TYR A 116 -6.66 1.06 5.47
C TYR A 116 -7.88 0.93 6.39
N TYR A 117 -7.72 1.01 7.71
CA TYR A 117 -8.86 0.91 8.61
C TYR A 117 -9.76 2.14 8.57
N LYS A 118 -9.19 3.35 8.44
CA LYS A 118 -10.00 4.55 8.18
C LYS A 118 -10.66 4.48 6.81
N ALA A 119 -9.97 3.93 5.81
CA ALA A 119 -10.53 3.70 4.48
C ALA A 119 -11.75 2.76 4.51
N LEU A 120 -11.60 1.60 5.15
CA LEU A 120 -12.65 0.60 5.31
C LEU A 120 -13.84 1.12 6.14
N LEU A 121 -13.58 1.91 7.19
CA LEU A 121 -14.64 2.54 7.97
C LEU A 121 -15.48 3.47 7.10
N CYS A 122 -14.81 4.35 6.35
CA CYS A 122 -15.47 5.30 5.47
C CYS A 122 -16.20 4.59 4.32
N LEU A 123 -15.59 3.57 3.71
CA LEU A 123 -16.23 2.75 2.67
C LEU A 123 -17.51 2.07 3.20
N ARG A 124 -17.46 1.50 4.41
CA ARG A 124 -18.64 0.92 5.08
C ARG A 124 -19.73 1.97 5.30
N HIS A 125 -19.36 3.18 5.71
CA HIS A 125 -20.33 4.27 5.89
C HIS A 125 -20.97 4.65 4.56
N SER A 126 -20.20 4.79 3.48
CA SER A 126 -20.73 5.05 2.13
C SER A 126 -21.71 3.97 1.68
N ILE A 127 -21.37 2.67 1.82
CA ILE A 127 -22.26 1.54 1.47
C ILE A 127 -23.56 1.55 2.29
N ARG A 128 -23.51 1.95 3.57
CA ARG A 128 -24.72 2.05 4.41
C ARG A 128 -25.65 3.17 3.93
N LEU A 129 -25.09 4.28 3.48
CA LEU A 129 -25.82 5.42 2.95
C LEU A 129 -26.37 5.13 1.54
N GLU A 130 -25.60 4.41 0.72
CA GLU A 130 -25.92 4.06 -0.66
C GLU A 130 -25.56 2.60 -1.01
N HIS A 131 -26.40 1.66 -0.57
CA HIS A 131 -26.15 0.22 -0.71
C HIS A 131 -26.27 -0.33 -2.14
N LYS A 132 -26.73 0.48 -3.10
CA LYS A 132 -26.95 0.05 -4.49
C LYS A 132 -25.65 0.00 -5.30
N SER A 133 -24.59 0.65 -4.82
CA SER A 133 -23.31 0.69 -5.54
C SER A 133 -22.58 -0.66 -5.42
N LEU A 134 -22.62 -1.45 -6.49
CA LEU A 134 -21.98 -2.77 -6.55
C LEU A 134 -20.44 -2.67 -6.48
N ALA A 135 -19.86 -1.64 -7.11
CA ALA A 135 -18.41 -1.43 -7.12
C ALA A 135 -17.84 -1.26 -5.69
N LEU A 136 -18.54 -0.52 -4.82
CA LEU A 136 -18.10 -0.32 -3.44
C LEU A 136 -18.18 -1.62 -2.62
N ARG A 137 -19.21 -2.44 -2.88
CA ARG A 137 -19.38 -3.76 -2.24
C ARG A 137 -18.27 -4.72 -2.65
N ILE A 138 -17.91 -4.76 -3.94
CA ILE A 138 -16.76 -5.52 -4.46
C ILE A 138 -15.47 -5.10 -3.76
N MET A 139 -15.21 -3.78 -3.64
CA MET A 139 -14.02 -3.26 -2.97
C MET A 139 -13.98 -3.63 -1.49
N ALA A 140 -15.12 -3.58 -0.80
CA ALA A 140 -15.20 -3.98 0.61
C ALA A 140 -14.84 -5.45 0.81
N LEU A 141 -15.33 -6.35 -0.05
CA LEU A 141 -14.95 -7.77 -0.02
C LEU A 141 -13.46 -7.98 -0.27
N ARG A 142 -12.92 -7.38 -1.35
CA ARG A 142 -11.52 -7.53 -1.74
C ARG A 142 -10.56 -7.03 -0.68
N TRP A 143 -10.76 -5.81 -0.17
CA TRP A 143 -9.87 -5.26 0.86
C TRP A 143 -10.00 -5.95 2.22
N SER A 144 -11.17 -6.48 2.57
CA SER A 144 -11.30 -7.32 3.76
C SER A 144 -10.44 -8.58 3.63
N VAL A 145 -10.40 -9.18 2.43
CA VAL A 145 -9.53 -10.32 2.11
C VAL A 145 -8.04 -9.93 2.10
N TYR A 146 -7.65 -8.87 1.40
CA TYR A 146 -6.24 -8.43 1.33
C TYR A 146 -5.64 -8.14 2.71
N LEU A 147 -6.43 -7.53 3.60
CA LEU A 147 -5.98 -7.21 4.95
C LEU A 147 -6.11 -8.39 5.91
N GLY A 148 -6.77 -9.48 5.49
CA GLY A 148 -7.11 -10.63 6.33
C GLY A 148 -8.10 -10.30 7.45
N GLU A 149 -8.93 -9.27 7.29
CA GLU A 149 -9.91 -8.87 8.30
C GLU A 149 -11.17 -9.74 8.22
N TRP A 150 -11.07 -10.95 8.77
CA TRP A 150 -12.09 -12.00 8.65
C TRP A 150 -13.46 -11.59 9.21
N GLU A 151 -13.51 -10.91 10.35
CA GLU A 151 -14.77 -10.43 10.92
C GLU A 151 -15.41 -9.34 10.04
N MET A 152 -14.60 -8.53 9.35
CA MET A 152 -15.13 -7.56 8.39
C MET A 152 -15.66 -8.25 7.14
N LEU A 153 -14.95 -9.28 6.66
CA LEU A 153 -15.38 -10.09 5.53
C LEU A 153 -16.71 -10.80 5.83
N GLU A 154 -16.86 -11.40 7.02
CA GLU A 154 -18.12 -11.99 7.49
C GLU A 154 -19.27 -10.97 7.44
N MET A 155 -19.07 -9.75 7.97
CA MET A 155 -20.07 -8.69 7.89
C MET A 155 -20.42 -8.29 6.45
N ALA A 156 -19.43 -8.23 5.56
CA ALA A 156 -19.66 -7.94 4.15
C ALA A 156 -20.45 -9.08 3.47
N LEU A 157 -20.07 -10.34 3.68
CA LEU A 157 -20.78 -11.50 3.14
C LEU A 157 -22.22 -11.61 3.66
N GLU A 158 -22.48 -11.32 4.94
CA GLU A 158 -23.84 -11.25 5.47
C GLU A 158 -24.66 -10.12 4.84
N PHE A 159 -24.03 -8.97 4.56
CA PHE A 159 -24.69 -7.90 3.81
C PHE A 159 -25.07 -8.33 2.40
N GLU A 160 -24.19 -9.07 1.70
CA GLU A 160 -24.47 -9.62 0.38
C GLU A 160 -25.67 -10.59 0.39
N LYS A 161 -25.78 -11.44 1.43
CA LYS A 161 -26.94 -12.33 1.62
C LYS A 161 -28.23 -11.56 1.87
N LEU A 162 -28.19 -10.52 2.71
CA LEU A 162 -29.37 -9.72 3.07
C LEU A 162 -29.84 -8.80 1.93
N LYS A 163 -28.92 -8.37 1.07
CA LYS A 163 -29.19 -7.41 0.00
C LYS A 163 -28.61 -7.89 -1.34
N PRO A 164 -29.05 -9.06 -1.85
CA PRO A 164 -28.48 -9.62 -3.08
C PRO A 164 -28.57 -8.60 -4.23
N PRO A 165 -27.57 -8.57 -5.14
CA PRO A 165 -27.63 -7.69 -6.30
C PRO A 165 -28.86 -8.01 -7.13
N LYS A 166 -29.55 -6.97 -7.59
CA LYS A 166 -30.64 -7.13 -8.56
C LYS A 166 -30.00 -7.23 -9.94
N SER A 167 -30.07 -8.40 -10.56
CA SER A 167 -29.59 -8.58 -11.94
C SER A 167 -30.33 -7.62 -12.87
N ALA A 168 -29.56 -6.86 -13.68
CA ALA A 168 -30.10 -6.04 -14.77
C ALA A 168 -30.24 -6.83 -16.08
N GLY A 169 -30.10 -8.17 -16.04
CA GLY A 169 -30.11 -9.08 -17.19
C GLY A 169 -28.75 -9.77 -17.42
N ASP A 170 -28.68 -10.61 -18.46
CA ASP A 170 -27.56 -11.54 -18.72
C ASP A 170 -26.20 -10.88 -19.03
N ASN A 171 -26.15 -9.54 -19.16
CA ASN A 171 -24.95 -8.78 -19.54
C ASN A 171 -24.40 -7.85 -18.44
N ASP A 172 -24.84 -7.98 -17.19
CA ASP A 172 -24.33 -7.14 -16.10
C ASP A 172 -22.97 -7.64 -15.57
N SER A 173 -21.90 -7.19 -16.23
CA SER A 173 -20.51 -7.53 -15.85
C SER A 173 -20.13 -7.14 -14.43
N VAL A 174 -20.77 -6.12 -13.84
CA VAL A 174 -20.48 -5.68 -12.46
C VAL A 174 -21.18 -6.61 -11.47
N THR A 175 -22.43 -6.99 -11.74
CA THR A 175 -23.12 -8.02 -10.95
C THR A 175 -22.38 -9.35 -11.01
N ALA A 176 -21.93 -9.78 -12.20
CA ALA A 176 -21.12 -10.99 -12.34
C ALA A 176 -19.82 -10.93 -11.52
N GLN A 177 -19.12 -9.80 -11.54
CA GLN A 177 -17.92 -9.58 -10.72
C GLN A 177 -18.24 -9.65 -9.22
N LEU A 178 -19.35 -9.07 -8.77
CA LEU A 178 -19.75 -9.12 -7.36
C LEU A 178 -20.07 -10.54 -6.92
N LEU A 179 -20.77 -11.32 -7.74
CA LEU A 179 -21.06 -12.73 -7.45
C LEU A 179 -19.77 -13.55 -7.35
N PHE A 180 -18.87 -13.39 -8.31
CA PHE A 180 -17.54 -14.00 -8.27
C PHE A 180 -16.76 -13.61 -7.01
N ALA A 181 -16.66 -12.31 -6.70
CA ALA A 181 -15.93 -11.81 -5.54
C ALA A 181 -16.52 -12.33 -4.22
N THR A 182 -17.85 -12.43 -4.14
CA THR A 182 -18.56 -13.00 -2.98
C THR A 182 -18.23 -14.47 -2.81
N GLU A 183 -18.28 -15.25 -3.89
CA GLU A 183 -18.05 -16.69 -3.84
C GLU A 183 -16.59 -17.04 -3.49
N ILE A 184 -15.63 -16.40 -4.18
CA ILE A 184 -14.21 -16.67 -3.92
C ILE A 184 -13.80 -16.21 -2.51
N ALA A 185 -14.30 -15.05 -2.05
CA ALA A 185 -13.98 -14.55 -0.72
C ALA A 185 -14.61 -15.42 0.38
N LYS A 186 -15.83 -15.95 0.18
CA LYS A 186 -16.43 -16.92 1.09
C LYS A 186 -15.57 -18.19 1.21
N ASN A 187 -15.18 -18.78 0.09
CA ASN A 187 -14.33 -19.97 0.12
C ASN A 187 -12.98 -19.69 0.78
N PHE A 188 -12.39 -18.51 0.54
CA PHE A 188 -11.13 -18.14 1.18
C PHE A 188 -11.27 -17.88 2.67
N LEU A 189 -12.39 -17.30 3.12
CA LEU A 189 -12.72 -17.19 4.54
C LEU A 189 -12.81 -18.57 5.19
N ASP A 190 -13.61 -19.47 4.60
CA ASP A 190 -13.84 -20.82 5.12
C ASP A 190 -12.52 -21.61 5.16
N PHE A 191 -11.68 -21.49 4.14
CA PHE A 191 -10.32 -22.05 4.10
C PHE A 191 -9.44 -21.60 5.27
N ASN A 192 -9.50 -20.32 5.63
CA ASN A 192 -8.71 -19.79 6.75
C ASN A 192 -9.34 -20.09 8.12
N ARG A 193 -10.67 -20.27 8.20
CA ARG A 193 -11.41 -20.45 9.46
C ARG A 193 -11.57 -21.90 9.88
N ASP A 194 -11.82 -22.81 8.95
CA ASP A 194 -12.16 -24.21 9.23
C ASP A 194 -11.17 -25.16 8.56
N HIS A 195 -10.37 -25.84 9.38
CA HIS A 195 -9.39 -26.82 8.92
C HIS A 195 -10.05 -27.98 8.14
N LYS A 196 -11.31 -28.32 8.45
CA LYS A 196 -12.01 -29.43 7.80
C LYS A 196 -12.50 -29.06 6.39
N SER A 197 -12.87 -27.80 6.17
CA SER A 197 -13.35 -27.32 4.88
C SER A 197 -12.20 -27.00 3.91
N ARG A 198 -10.97 -26.82 4.40
CA ARG A 198 -9.80 -26.43 3.59
C ARG A 198 -9.66 -27.17 2.25
N PRO A 199 -9.72 -28.52 2.17
CA PRO A 199 -9.59 -29.21 0.88
C PRO A 199 -10.67 -28.81 -0.12
N ILE A 200 -11.93 -28.72 0.33
CA ILE A 200 -13.09 -28.40 -0.50
C ILE A 200 -13.01 -26.95 -0.96
N CYS A 201 -12.72 -26.02 -0.04
CA CYS A 201 -12.59 -24.60 -0.35
C CYS A 201 -11.40 -24.33 -1.28
N ALA A 202 -10.26 -24.97 -1.05
CA ALA A 202 -9.09 -24.85 -1.91
C ALA A 202 -9.40 -25.34 -3.33
N LYS A 203 -10.06 -26.49 -3.47
CA LYS A 203 -10.50 -27.00 -4.78
C LYS A 203 -11.42 -26.00 -5.48
N ARG A 204 -12.41 -25.46 -4.78
CA ARG A 204 -13.34 -24.47 -5.37
C ARG A 204 -12.65 -23.17 -5.77
N ILE A 205 -11.70 -22.69 -4.97
CA ILE A 205 -10.89 -21.50 -5.30
C ILE A 205 -10.07 -21.73 -6.58
N LEU A 206 -9.47 -22.92 -6.73
CA LEU A 206 -8.71 -23.28 -7.92
C LEU A 206 -9.62 -23.37 -9.16
N GLU A 207 -10.79 -23.98 -9.04
CA GLU A 207 -11.81 -24.02 -10.11
C GLU A 207 -12.21 -22.60 -10.55
N LEU A 208 -12.62 -21.75 -9.60
CA LEU A 208 -12.98 -20.34 -9.88
C LEU A 208 -11.83 -19.56 -10.51
N THR A 209 -10.60 -19.82 -10.07
CA THR A 209 -9.39 -19.17 -10.62
C THR A 209 -9.12 -19.62 -12.05
N ASN A 210 -9.28 -20.90 -12.35
CA ASN A 210 -9.13 -21.42 -13.71
C ASN A 210 -10.22 -20.90 -14.64
N GLU A 211 -11.48 -20.87 -14.18
CA GLU A 211 -12.61 -20.29 -14.90
C GLU A 211 -12.34 -18.83 -15.28
N ILE A 212 -11.93 -17.99 -14.33
CA ILE A 212 -11.69 -16.56 -14.61
C ILE A 212 -10.41 -16.31 -15.41
N ASN A 213 -9.39 -17.16 -15.27
CA ASN A 213 -8.17 -17.08 -16.11
C ASN A 213 -8.43 -17.51 -17.55
N ALA A 214 -9.42 -18.39 -17.79
CA ALA A 214 -9.86 -18.76 -19.13
C ALA A 214 -10.68 -17.66 -19.82
N ASP A 215 -11.21 -16.69 -19.07
CA ASP A 215 -11.88 -15.52 -19.64
C ASP A 215 -10.89 -14.60 -20.37
N THR A 216 -10.97 -14.61 -21.70
CA THR A 216 -10.12 -13.82 -22.59
C THR A 216 -10.62 -12.39 -22.82
N ARG A 217 -11.78 -12.01 -22.25
CA ARG A 217 -12.32 -10.66 -22.40
C ARG A 217 -11.39 -9.64 -21.75
N THR A 218 -10.99 -8.63 -22.52
CA THR A 218 -10.12 -7.54 -22.05
C THR A 218 -10.94 -6.42 -21.40
N THR A 219 -11.69 -6.75 -20.34
CA THR A 219 -12.47 -5.77 -19.56
C THR A 219 -11.83 -5.49 -18.20
N PHE A 220 -12.11 -4.32 -17.62
CA PHE A 220 -11.67 -3.97 -16.27
C PHE A 220 -12.10 -5.01 -15.23
N HIS A 221 -13.37 -5.44 -15.30
CA HIS A 221 -13.94 -6.39 -14.35
C HIS A 221 -13.28 -7.77 -14.45
N THR A 222 -12.96 -8.23 -15.67
CA THR A 222 -12.19 -9.46 -15.87
C THR A 222 -10.78 -9.33 -15.27
N PHE A 223 -10.06 -8.25 -15.53
CA PHE A 223 -8.71 -8.06 -14.97
C PHE A 223 -8.69 -7.94 -13.45
N GLU A 224 -9.64 -7.22 -12.85
CA GLU A 224 -9.76 -7.14 -11.39
C GLU A 224 -10.12 -8.50 -10.76
N SER A 225 -10.94 -9.31 -11.44
CA SER A 225 -11.30 -10.65 -10.95
C SER A 225 -10.13 -11.62 -11.07
N GLN A 226 -9.40 -11.59 -12.20
CA GLN A 226 -8.16 -12.35 -12.38
C GLN A 226 -7.09 -11.96 -11.36
N LEU A 227 -6.90 -10.65 -11.13
CA LEU A 227 -6.02 -10.12 -10.10
C LEU A 227 -6.35 -10.73 -8.73
N PHE A 228 -7.62 -10.64 -8.33
CA PHE A 228 -8.06 -11.12 -7.02
C PHE A 228 -7.90 -12.63 -6.85
N ALA A 229 -8.32 -13.42 -7.85
CA ALA A 229 -8.17 -14.87 -7.82
C ALA A 229 -6.70 -15.32 -7.79
N ASN A 230 -5.85 -14.75 -8.64
CA ASN A 230 -4.44 -15.13 -8.67
C ASN A 230 -3.72 -14.73 -7.39
N TRP A 231 -4.05 -13.57 -6.78
CA TRP A 231 -3.51 -13.23 -5.47
C TRP A 231 -3.96 -14.23 -4.40
N ILE A 232 -5.25 -14.58 -4.32
CA ILE A 232 -5.76 -15.58 -3.36
C ILE A 232 -5.04 -16.93 -3.55
N CYS A 233 -4.91 -17.40 -4.79
CA CYS A 233 -4.22 -18.66 -5.10
C CYS A 233 -2.74 -18.64 -4.68
N SER A 234 -2.06 -17.49 -4.76
CA SER A 234 -0.69 -17.36 -4.26
C SER A 234 -0.57 -17.53 -2.74
N GLN A 235 -1.66 -17.39 -1.99
CA GLN A 235 -1.66 -17.55 -0.54
C GLN A 235 -1.94 -18.99 -0.09
N LEU A 236 -2.59 -19.83 -0.91
CA LEU A 236 -2.99 -21.19 -0.49
C LEU A 236 -1.79 -22.08 -0.09
N PRO A 237 -0.69 -22.14 -0.87
CA PRO A 237 0.45 -23.01 -0.54
C PRO A 237 1.22 -22.56 0.71
N LYS A 238 0.98 -21.33 1.19
CA LYS A 238 1.67 -20.75 2.35
C LYS A 238 1.08 -21.23 3.69
N VAL A 239 -0.05 -21.95 3.67
CA VAL A 239 -0.63 -22.55 4.88
C VAL A 239 0.14 -23.81 5.26
N GLY A 240 0.89 -23.73 6.37
CA GLY A 240 1.69 -24.83 6.87
C GLY A 240 0.88 -26.12 7.10
N ASN A 241 1.49 -27.26 6.73
CA ASN A 241 0.91 -28.60 6.86
C ASN A 241 -0.40 -28.84 6.09
N PHE A 242 -0.77 -27.98 5.14
CA PHE A 242 -1.88 -28.24 4.25
C PHE A 242 -1.40 -28.96 2.99
N ARG A 243 -1.79 -30.22 2.84
CA ARG A 243 -1.61 -31.03 1.63
C ARG A 243 -2.87 -31.84 1.40
N VAL A 244 -3.27 -31.98 0.14
CA VAL A 244 -4.39 -32.80 -0.29
C VAL A 244 -3.85 -33.63 -1.44
N ASP A 245 -3.83 -34.95 -1.28
CA ASP A 245 -3.12 -35.86 -2.21
C ASP A 245 -3.66 -35.75 -3.65
N ASP A 246 -4.93 -35.36 -3.82
CA ASP A 246 -5.60 -35.21 -5.12
C ASP A 246 -5.72 -33.75 -5.60
N LEU A 247 -5.00 -32.79 -4.98
CA LEU A 247 -5.07 -31.38 -5.36
C LEU A 247 -3.69 -30.78 -5.63
N GLU A 248 -3.41 -30.54 -6.91
CA GLU A 248 -2.23 -29.80 -7.33
C GLU A 248 -2.49 -28.29 -7.19
N PHE A 249 -1.73 -27.62 -6.33
CA PHE A 249 -1.77 -26.17 -6.22
C PHE A 249 -1.09 -25.53 -7.42
N LEU A 250 -1.64 -24.38 -7.84
CA LEU A 250 -0.91 -23.48 -8.71
C LEU A 250 0.36 -22.99 -8.00
N ASP A 251 1.43 -22.86 -8.78
CA ASP A 251 2.68 -22.29 -8.27
C ASP A 251 2.43 -20.87 -7.72
N SER A 252 2.71 -20.69 -6.43
CA SER A 252 2.45 -19.45 -5.68
C SER A 252 3.12 -18.26 -6.36
N PHE A 253 4.36 -18.45 -6.81
CA PHE A 253 5.15 -17.41 -7.46
C PHE A 253 4.51 -16.97 -8.78
N ASN A 254 4.16 -17.91 -9.66
CA ASN A 254 3.48 -17.63 -10.93
C ASN A 254 2.11 -16.97 -10.73
N CYS A 255 1.35 -17.40 -9.71
CA CYS A 255 0.09 -16.76 -9.35
C CYS A 255 0.31 -15.31 -8.94
N LEU A 256 1.29 -15.02 -8.08
CA LEU A 256 1.58 -13.66 -7.66
C LEU A 256 2.08 -12.78 -8.83
N HIS A 257 2.92 -13.32 -9.71
CA HIS A 257 3.33 -12.64 -10.94
C HIS A 257 2.14 -12.28 -11.84
N ARG A 258 1.21 -13.22 -12.05
CA ARG A 258 -0.04 -12.95 -12.80
C ARG A 258 -0.86 -11.87 -12.11
N ALA A 259 -0.98 -11.89 -10.79
CA ALA A 259 -1.67 -10.85 -10.04
C ALA A 259 -1.03 -9.48 -10.31
N VAL A 260 0.29 -9.31 -10.16
CA VAL A 260 0.98 -8.04 -10.49
C VAL A 260 0.70 -7.60 -11.92
N SER A 261 0.82 -8.49 -12.90
CA SER A 261 0.55 -8.18 -14.31
C SER A 261 -0.88 -7.68 -14.54
N LYS A 262 -1.88 -8.28 -13.89
CA LYS A 262 -3.28 -7.83 -13.96
C LYS A 262 -3.50 -6.52 -13.22
N ALA A 263 -2.86 -6.30 -12.07
CA ALA A 263 -2.91 -5.03 -11.35
C ALA A 263 -2.35 -3.89 -12.20
N GLU A 264 -1.23 -4.12 -12.89
CA GLU A 264 -0.69 -3.19 -13.88
C GLU A 264 -1.67 -2.96 -15.03
N GLY A 265 -2.30 -4.00 -15.55
CA GLY A 265 -3.32 -3.88 -16.58
C GLY A 265 -4.49 -2.97 -16.15
N VAL A 266 -4.98 -3.12 -14.91
CA VAL A 266 -6.02 -2.25 -14.36
C VAL A 266 -5.50 -0.81 -14.22
N MET A 267 -4.28 -0.64 -13.69
CA MET A 267 -3.66 0.68 -13.50
C MET A 267 -3.40 1.42 -14.81
N LYS A 268 -2.89 0.73 -15.84
CA LYS A 268 -2.65 1.26 -17.19
C LYS A 268 -3.89 1.90 -17.79
N ASN A 269 -5.07 1.40 -17.45
CA ASN A 269 -6.34 1.87 -18.00
C ASN A 269 -7.03 2.92 -17.12
N ARG A 270 -6.90 2.83 -15.79
CA ARG A 270 -7.47 3.82 -14.84
C ARG A 270 -6.62 5.08 -14.74
N VAL A 271 -5.31 4.92 -14.86
CA VAL A 271 -4.32 5.96 -14.62
C VAL A 271 -3.23 5.85 -15.69
N ASN A 272 -3.61 6.17 -16.94
CA ASN A 272 -2.74 6.04 -18.11
C ASN A 272 -1.35 6.68 -17.93
N GLY A 273 -1.28 7.77 -17.16
CA GLY A 273 -0.05 8.47 -16.88
C GLY A 273 0.97 7.59 -16.15
N ILE A 274 0.57 6.72 -15.22
CA ILE A 274 1.49 6.12 -14.24
C ILE A 274 2.65 5.32 -14.84
N GLN A 275 2.47 4.74 -16.02
CA GLN A 275 3.51 3.98 -16.73
C GLN A 275 3.97 4.63 -18.04
N LYS A 276 3.41 5.77 -18.44
CA LYS A 276 3.82 6.51 -19.63
C LYS A 276 4.68 7.70 -19.22
N GLU A 277 5.96 7.74 -19.61
CA GLU A 277 6.87 8.84 -19.24
C GLU A 277 6.36 10.22 -19.64
N ASN A 278 5.76 10.32 -20.82
CA ASN A 278 5.40 11.61 -21.39
C ASN A 278 3.97 12.05 -21.06
N VAL A 279 3.24 11.28 -20.26
CA VAL A 279 1.84 11.55 -19.94
C VAL A 279 1.70 11.85 -18.45
N GLN A 280 1.26 13.05 -18.13
CA GLN A 280 1.04 13.49 -16.75
C GLN A 280 -0.09 12.68 -16.09
N LEU A 281 -0.06 12.60 -14.77
CA LEU A 281 -1.14 11.99 -14.01
C LEU A 281 -2.32 12.96 -13.87
N GLU A 282 -3.51 12.54 -14.30
CA GLU A 282 -4.72 13.36 -14.21
C GLU A 282 -5.55 13.02 -12.95
N PHE A 283 -4.94 12.95 -11.76
CA PHE A 283 -5.67 12.61 -10.52
C PHE A 283 -6.79 13.60 -10.21
N LYS A 284 -6.56 14.89 -10.47
CA LYS A 284 -7.57 15.95 -10.30
C LYS A 284 -8.81 15.70 -11.16
N LYS A 285 -8.62 15.18 -12.38
CA LYS A 285 -9.71 14.78 -13.27
C LYS A 285 -10.45 13.56 -12.72
N ALA A 286 -9.72 12.52 -12.29
CA ALA A 286 -10.34 11.37 -11.64
C ALA A 286 -11.14 11.75 -10.38
N ALA A 287 -10.70 12.77 -9.64
CA ALA A 287 -11.37 13.29 -8.44
C ALA A 287 -12.71 13.99 -8.69
N THR A 288 -13.02 14.32 -9.96
CA THR A 288 -14.30 14.94 -10.32
C THR A 288 -15.49 14.00 -10.08
N ASP A 289 -15.35 12.73 -10.45
CA ASP A 289 -16.31 11.68 -10.12
C ASP A 289 -15.86 10.90 -8.86
N PRO A 290 -16.64 10.92 -7.77
CA PRO A 290 -16.26 10.24 -6.53
C PRO A 290 -16.03 8.73 -6.68
N THR A 291 -16.75 8.08 -7.59
CA THR A 291 -16.67 6.62 -7.78
C THR A 291 -15.39 6.27 -8.55
N ASP A 292 -15.06 7.02 -9.59
CA ASP A 292 -13.83 6.84 -10.35
C ASP A 292 -12.60 7.24 -9.54
N PHE A 293 -12.70 8.29 -8.70
CA PHE A 293 -11.64 8.61 -7.75
C PHE A 293 -11.36 7.45 -6.79
N MET A 294 -12.41 6.86 -6.22
CA MET A 294 -12.30 5.69 -5.35
C MET A 294 -11.67 4.50 -6.09
N LYS A 295 -12.12 4.19 -7.31
CA LYS A 295 -11.54 3.14 -8.15
C LYS A 295 -10.05 3.35 -8.42
N VAL A 296 -9.66 4.59 -8.76
CA VAL A 296 -8.27 4.96 -9.03
C VAL A 296 -7.43 4.78 -7.77
N CYS A 297 -7.81 5.40 -6.66
CA CYS A 297 -7.04 5.34 -5.42
C CYS A 297 -6.94 3.90 -4.87
N SER A 298 -8.03 3.13 -4.92
CA SER A 298 -8.02 1.72 -4.54
C SER A 298 -7.08 0.89 -5.42
N SER A 299 -7.10 1.10 -6.74
CA SER A 299 -6.22 0.35 -7.66
C SER A 299 -4.75 0.73 -7.50
N VAL A 300 -4.44 2.01 -7.21
CA VAL A 300 -3.08 2.45 -6.89
C VAL A 300 -2.58 1.72 -5.64
N ALA A 301 -3.39 1.74 -4.58
CA ALA A 301 -3.06 1.08 -3.32
C ALA A 301 -2.82 -0.42 -3.49
N GLU A 302 -3.73 -1.09 -4.19
CA GLU A 302 -3.65 -2.51 -4.51
C GLU A 302 -2.42 -2.86 -5.35
N CYS A 303 -2.13 -2.08 -6.40
CA CYS A 303 -0.97 -2.29 -7.25
C CYS A 303 0.34 -2.12 -6.47
N CYS A 304 0.42 -1.11 -5.59
CA CYS A 304 1.59 -0.89 -4.73
C CYS A 304 1.81 -2.06 -3.77
N ASP A 305 0.76 -2.51 -3.08
CA ASP A 305 0.88 -3.59 -2.09
C ASP A 305 1.24 -4.93 -2.75
N ILE A 306 0.56 -5.30 -3.83
CA ILE A 306 0.83 -6.57 -4.53
C ILE A 306 2.21 -6.56 -5.19
N ARG A 307 2.66 -5.40 -5.70
CA ARG A 307 4.03 -5.27 -6.20
C ARG A 307 5.06 -5.41 -5.10
N ARG A 308 4.84 -4.81 -3.93
CA ARG A 308 5.71 -5.00 -2.76
C ARG A 308 5.81 -6.48 -2.42
N ASP A 309 4.68 -7.18 -2.30
CA ASP A 309 4.65 -8.62 -1.99
C ASP A 309 5.45 -9.41 -3.02
N TYR A 310 5.28 -9.11 -4.31
CA TYR A 310 5.99 -9.77 -5.39
C TYR A 310 7.49 -9.49 -5.37
N SER A 311 7.91 -8.25 -5.10
CA SER A 311 9.32 -7.91 -4.95
C SER A 311 9.96 -8.66 -3.77
N ILE A 312 9.25 -8.82 -2.65
CA ILE A 312 9.70 -9.62 -1.51
C ILE A 312 9.82 -11.09 -1.91
N GLU A 313 8.84 -11.64 -2.61
CA GLU A 313 8.85 -13.02 -3.08
C GLU A 313 10.04 -13.27 -4.02
N LEU A 314 10.25 -12.40 -5.01
CA LEU A 314 11.41 -12.43 -5.91
C LEU A 314 12.74 -12.43 -5.14
N LEU A 315 12.86 -11.59 -4.11
CA LEU A 315 14.04 -11.55 -3.25
C LEU A 315 14.22 -12.87 -2.49
N ASN A 316 13.14 -13.45 -1.97
CA ASN A 316 13.17 -14.69 -1.20
C ASN A 316 13.53 -15.92 -2.07
N VAL A 317 13.11 -15.96 -3.33
CA VAL A 317 13.47 -17.03 -4.28
C VAL A 317 14.80 -16.80 -4.99
N GLY A 318 15.50 -15.70 -4.68
CA GLY A 318 16.84 -15.40 -5.21
C GLY A 318 16.85 -14.71 -6.59
N LEU A 319 15.71 -14.29 -7.12
CA LEU A 319 15.58 -13.50 -8.35
C LEU A 319 15.85 -12.01 -8.07
N ILE A 320 17.09 -11.72 -7.71
CA ILE A 320 17.50 -10.41 -7.18
C ILE A 320 17.34 -9.29 -8.22
N GLY A 321 17.77 -9.51 -9.47
CA GLY A 321 17.66 -8.52 -10.54
C GLY A 321 16.21 -8.10 -10.79
N ASP A 322 15.32 -9.09 -10.89
CA ASP A 322 13.89 -8.88 -11.08
C ASP A 322 13.25 -8.20 -9.88
N SER A 323 13.65 -8.58 -8.65
CA SER A 323 13.19 -7.94 -7.42
C SER A 323 13.53 -6.45 -7.41
N ALA A 324 14.78 -6.11 -7.75
CA ALA A 324 15.24 -4.74 -7.82
C ALA A 324 14.53 -3.95 -8.92
N ALA A 325 14.38 -4.51 -10.12
CA ALA A 325 13.68 -3.89 -11.23
C ALA A 325 12.20 -3.61 -10.89
N ASN A 326 11.53 -4.58 -10.25
CA ASN A 326 10.16 -4.40 -9.78
C ASN A 326 10.05 -3.33 -8.68
N CYS A 327 11.01 -3.27 -7.76
CA CYS A 327 11.05 -2.22 -6.75
C CYS A 327 11.32 -0.83 -7.33
N GLN A 328 12.16 -0.70 -8.35
CA GLN A 328 12.37 0.58 -9.05
C GLN A 328 11.09 1.02 -9.77
N LEU A 329 10.41 0.10 -10.47
CA LEU A 329 9.13 0.40 -11.10
C LEU A 329 8.05 0.80 -10.08
N GLY A 330 8.07 0.18 -8.90
CA GLY A 330 7.23 0.58 -7.77
C GLY A 330 7.54 1.99 -7.26
N LEU A 331 8.82 2.33 -7.11
CA LEU A 331 9.27 3.65 -6.71
C LEU A 331 8.89 4.73 -7.75
N TRP A 332 9.03 4.42 -9.04
CA TRP A 332 8.53 5.24 -10.14
C TRP A 332 7.04 5.53 -9.98
N GLY A 333 6.21 4.49 -9.85
CA GLY A 333 4.77 4.67 -9.67
C GLY A 333 4.44 5.50 -8.43
N ALA A 334 5.11 5.23 -7.32
CA ALA A 334 4.90 5.91 -6.05
C ALA A 334 5.25 7.40 -6.10
N LEU A 335 6.46 7.75 -6.56
CA LEU A 335 6.89 9.14 -6.71
C LEU A 335 5.97 9.91 -7.65
N ARG A 336 5.54 9.28 -8.75
CA ARG A 336 4.59 9.91 -9.67
C ARG A 336 3.26 10.21 -8.99
N THR A 337 2.76 9.32 -8.12
CA THR A 337 1.52 9.63 -7.36
C THR A 337 1.68 10.80 -6.40
N GLY A 338 2.91 11.20 -6.03
CA GLY A 338 3.15 12.27 -5.06
C GLY A 338 2.74 11.91 -3.63
N VAL A 339 2.53 10.62 -3.33
CA VAL A 339 2.01 10.17 -2.04
C VAL A 339 3.15 9.70 -1.15
N LEU A 340 3.40 10.41 -0.05
CA LEU A 340 4.51 10.16 0.87
C LEU A 340 4.60 8.70 1.35
N PHE A 341 3.49 8.11 1.80
CA PHE A 341 3.47 6.71 2.26
C PHE A 341 3.93 5.72 1.18
N ARG A 342 3.47 5.89 -0.07
CA ARG A 342 3.83 4.99 -1.17
C ARG A 342 5.29 5.14 -1.54
N THR A 343 5.79 6.38 -1.54
CA THR A 343 7.19 6.67 -1.78
C THR A 343 8.06 6.02 -0.70
N GLN A 344 7.68 6.18 0.57
CA GLN A 344 8.35 5.57 1.71
C GLN A 344 8.42 4.04 1.60
N GLN A 345 7.30 3.39 1.29
CA GLN A 345 7.20 1.95 1.11
C GLN A 345 8.24 1.44 0.11
N PHE A 346 8.38 2.11 -1.05
CA PHE A 346 9.32 1.66 -2.09
C PHE A 346 10.77 2.11 -1.88
N VAL A 347 11.03 3.20 -1.14
CA VAL A 347 12.39 3.52 -0.68
C VAL A 347 12.90 2.46 0.29
N ASN A 348 12.06 2.04 1.23
CA ASN A 348 12.37 0.97 2.16
C ASN A 348 12.65 -0.34 1.41
N MET A 349 11.80 -0.72 0.47
CA MET A 349 11.99 -1.94 -0.32
C MET A 349 13.24 -1.91 -1.19
N ASN A 350 13.56 -0.78 -1.84
CA ASN A 350 14.81 -0.65 -2.59
C ASN A 350 16.03 -0.81 -1.68
N THR A 351 16.02 -0.14 -0.53
CA THR A 351 17.11 -0.20 0.46
C THR A 351 17.29 -1.61 1.03
N LEU A 352 16.18 -2.29 1.38
CA LEU A 352 16.20 -3.68 1.83
C LEU A 352 16.92 -4.60 0.83
N ILE A 353 16.57 -4.50 -0.45
CA ILE A 353 17.19 -5.33 -1.49
C ILE A 353 18.70 -5.07 -1.55
N ARG A 354 19.15 -3.81 -1.53
CA ARG A 354 20.59 -3.47 -1.59
C ARG A 354 21.33 -3.94 -0.33
N LEU A 355 20.68 -3.93 0.84
CA LEU A 355 21.25 -4.46 2.08
C LEU A 355 21.34 -5.99 2.09
N CYS A 356 20.44 -6.70 1.41
CA CYS A 356 20.39 -8.16 1.42
C CYS A 356 21.31 -8.82 0.37
N VAL A 357 21.88 -8.05 -0.55
CA VAL A 357 22.54 -8.56 -1.75
C VAL A 357 24.02 -8.21 -1.74
N VAL A 358 24.89 -9.23 -1.86
CA VAL A 358 26.36 -9.08 -1.83
C VAL A 358 26.95 -8.67 -3.19
N HIS A 359 26.12 -8.55 -4.23
CA HIS A 359 26.57 -8.21 -5.58
C HIS A 359 27.14 -6.78 -5.64
N PRO A 360 28.32 -6.55 -6.27
CA PRO A 360 29.02 -5.26 -6.25
C PRO A 360 28.18 -4.07 -6.68
N ASP A 361 27.40 -4.20 -7.75
CA ASP A 361 26.56 -3.11 -8.27
C ASP A 361 25.54 -2.62 -7.23
N PHE A 362 24.92 -3.56 -6.50
CA PHE A 362 23.96 -3.22 -5.44
C PHE A 362 24.64 -2.63 -4.21
N LYS A 363 25.84 -3.10 -3.88
CA LYS A 363 26.65 -2.54 -2.80
C LYS A 363 27.06 -1.09 -3.10
N ASN A 364 27.48 -0.82 -4.33
CA ASN A 364 27.88 0.51 -4.78
C ASN A 364 26.68 1.47 -4.87
N ASP A 365 25.47 0.93 -5.05
CA ASP A 365 24.24 1.70 -5.14
C ASP A 365 23.55 1.94 -3.78
N LEU A 366 23.91 1.19 -2.74
CA LEU A 366 23.36 1.32 -1.39
C LEU A 366 23.46 2.76 -0.82
N PRO A 367 24.58 3.50 -0.96
CA PRO A 367 24.67 4.88 -0.48
C PRO A 367 23.58 5.79 -1.05
N ASN A 368 23.21 5.63 -2.33
CA ASN A 368 22.11 6.41 -2.93
C ASN A 368 20.77 6.07 -2.29
N CYS A 369 20.53 4.80 -1.96
CA CYS A 369 19.31 4.36 -1.29
C CYS A 369 19.21 4.90 0.15
N LEU A 370 20.31 4.85 0.90
CA LEU A 370 20.39 5.45 2.24
C LEU A 370 20.20 6.96 2.19
N GLU A 371 20.74 7.62 1.16
CA GLU A 371 20.58 9.06 0.97
C GLU A 371 19.14 9.46 0.60
N MET A 372 18.43 8.65 -0.21
CA MET A 372 16.99 8.84 -0.45
C MET A 372 16.20 8.76 0.85
N MET A 373 16.52 7.78 1.69
CA MET A 373 15.90 7.60 3.01
C MET A 373 16.21 8.80 3.92
N ARG A 374 17.47 9.21 4.02
CA ARG A 374 17.89 10.39 4.80
C ARG A 374 17.16 11.64 4.33
N SER A 375 17.07 11.87 3.02
CA SER A 375 16.38 13.02 2.43
C SER A 375 14.91 13.07 2.84
N MET A 376 14.20 11.94 2.78
CA MET A 376 12.79 11.89 3.20
C MET A 376 12.57 12.29 4.67
N TYR A 377 13.53 11.98 5.53
CA TYR A 377 13.44 12.22 6.96
C TYR A 377 14.25 13.43 7.43
N SER A 378 14.91 14.19 6.55
CA SER A 378 15.77 15.29 6.99
C SER A 378 14.95 16.46 7.53
N SER A 379 15.29 16.94 8.73
CA SER A 379 14.70 18.14 9.32
C SER A 379 15.20 19.45 8.68
N GLU A 380 16.26 19.40 7.86
CA GLU A 380 16.87 20.58 7.25
C GLU A 380 15.88 21.33 6.35
N TYR A 381 15.00 20.60 5.66
CA TYR A 381 13.92 21.18 4.86
C TYR A 381 12.79 21.78 5.70
N ALA A 382 12.64 21.36 6.96
CA ALA A 382 11.65 21.91 7.88
C ALA A 382 12.11 23.23 8.52
N GLN A 383 13.42 23.48 8.60
CA GLN A 383 13.98 24.64 9.31
C GLN A 383 14.26 25.85 8.43
N SER A 384 14.39 25.70 7.10
CA SER A 384 14.74 26.81 6.21
C SER A 384 13.70 27.95 6.16
N LYS A 385 12.43 27.67 6.51
CA LYS A 385 11.39 28.71 6.67
C LYS A 385 11.47 29.50 7.98
N ASN A 386 12.18 29.00 9.00
CA ASN A 386 12.23 29.66 10.32
C ASN A 386 13.47 30.54 10.52
N SER A 387 14.49 30.48 9.66
CA SER A 387 15.77 31.15 9.92
C SER A 387 16.05 32.43 9.11
N LEU A 388 15.27 32.74 8.06
CA LEU A 388 15.56 33.89 7.17
C LEU A 388 14.43 34.93 7.01
N PHE A 389 13.26 34.68 7.57
CA PHE A 389 12.23 35.70 7.77
C PHE A 389 11.77 35.63 9.21
N GLY A 390 11.90 36.74 9.95
CA GLY A 390 11.41 36.85 11.32
C GLY A 390 9.98 36.31 11.41
N CYS A 391 9.83 35.13 12.00
CA CYS A 391 8.56 34.45 12.16
C CYS A 391 7.77 35.21 13.22
N SER A 392 7.10 36.29 12.81
CA SER A 392 5.88 36.70 13.48
C SER A 392 4.99 35.46 13.57
N LYS A 393 4.48 35.15 14.75
CA LYS A 393 3.43 34.15 15.00
C LYS A 393 2.12 34.53 14.28
N LYS A 394 2.15 34.95 13.02
CA LYS A 394 0.97 34.94 12.16
C LYS A 394 0.69 33.47 11.85
N LYS A 395 -0.16 32.90 12.73
CA LYS A 395 -1.01 31.75 12.44
C LYS A 395 -1.36 31.82 10.94
N PRO A 396 -1.07 30.80 10.12
CA PRO A 396 -1.58 30.78 8.75
C PRO A 396 -3.06 31.09 8.85
N ALA A 397 -3.55 32.05 8.05
CA ALA A 397 -4.94 32.50 8.14
C ALA A 397 -5.81 31.26 8.26
N GLU A 398 -6.38 31.05 9.45
CA GLU A 398 -7.45 30.08 9.60
C GLU A 398 -8.45 30.54 8.57
N VAL A 399 -8.74 29.68 7.58
CA VAL A 399 -9.78 29.96 6.62
C VAL A 399 -11.04 30.16 7.47
N THR A 400 -11.40 31.41 7.70
CA THR A 400 -12.64 31.82 8.33
C THR A 400 -13.70 31.55 7.28
N PHE A 401 -14.27 30.36 7.34
CA PHE A 401 -15.41 29.99 6.52
C PHE A 401 -16.58 30.87 6.95
N SER A 402 -17.19 31.60 6.01
CA SER A 402 -18.37 32.41 6.31
C SER A 402 -19.59 31.49 6.50
N ASP A 403 -20.45 31.86 7.44
CA ASP A 403 -21.77 31.24 7.65
C ASP A 403 -22.79 31.61 6.54
N GLU A 404 -22.33 32.24 5.44
CA GLU A 404 -23.20 32.64 4.35
C GLU A 404 -23.42 31.46 3.39
N ALA A 405 -24.57 30.80 3.55
CA ALA A 405 -25.03 29.75 2.65
C ALA A 405 -25.14 30.28 1.21
N PRO A 406 -24.48 29.65 0.21
CA PRO A 406 -24.77 29.98 -1.18
C PRO A 406 -26.18 29.52 -1.54
N ALA A 407 -26.98 30.46 -2.04
CA ALA A 407 -28.28 30.19 -2.64
C ALA A 407 -28.11 29.35 -3.91
N ASP A 408 -28.97 28.34 -4.03
CA ASP A 408 -29.28 27.54 -5.22
C ASP A 408 -28.12 26.83 -5.95
N ILE A 409 -27.90 25.57 -5.57
CA ILE A 409 -27.36 24.55 -6.48
C ILE A 409 -28.55 23.70 -6.94
N GLU A 410 -29.02 23.98 -8.16
CA GLU A 410 -29.97 23.12 -8.86
C GLU A 410 -29.42 21.70 -8.98
N SER A 411 -30.26 20.75 -8.57
CA SER A 411 -30.01 19.31 -8.65
C SER A 411 -29.96 18.87 -10.13
N SER A 412 -28.76 18.70 -10.67
CA SER A 412 -28.52 18.02 -11.94
C SER A 412 -27.84 16.66 -11.73
N LEU A 413 -28.39 15.83 -10.84
CA LEU A 413 -27.96 14.44 -10.65
C LEU A 413 -29.14 13.48 -10.81
N ALA A 414 -29.60 13.31 -12.06
CA ALA A 414 -30.33 12.13 -12.51
C ALA A 414 -30.47 12.13 -14.05
N ARG A 415 -29.38 11.90 -14.79
CA ARG A 415 -29.48 11.38 -16.16
C ARG A 415 -28.45 10.29 -16.40
N ASN A 416 -28.95 9.06 -16.50
CA ASN A 416 -28.22 7.92 -17.03
C ASN A 416 -27.69 8.27 -18.43
N ALA A 417 -26.37 8.31 -18.59
CA ALA A 417 -25.72 8.32 -19.89
C ALA A 417 -24.93 7.02 -20.03
N THR A 418 -25.47 6.08 -20.80
CA THR A 418 -24.73 4.95 -21.36
C THR A 418 -23.69 5.50 -22.33
N ALA A 419 -22.48 5.75 -21.85
CA ALA A 419 -21.35 6.12 -22.71
C ALA A 419 -20.78 4.85 -23.37
N LYS A 420 -20.96 4.73 -24.68
CA LYS A 420 -20.26 3.73 -25.51
C LYS A 420 -18.78 4.11 -25.56
N SER A 421 -17.92 3.18 -25.13
CA SER A 421 -16.46 3.25 -25.24
C SER A 421 -16.00 3.34 -26.69
N PRO A 422 -15.07 4.24 -27.06
CA PRO A 422 -14.40 4.20 -28.35
C PRO A 422 -13.21 3.24 -28.26
N SER A 423 -13.40 1.99 -28.69
CA SER A 423 -12.29 1.06 -28.90
C SER A 423 -12.43 0.37 -30.25
N ARG A 424 -11.63 0.79 -31.25
CA ARG A 424 -11.10 -0.07 -32.32
C ARG A 424 -10.15 0.71 -33.22
N ALA A 425 -8.85 0.60 -32.90
CA ALA A 425 -7.72 0.45 -33.82
C ALA A 425 -6.42 0.72 -33.03
N MET A 426 -5.36 -0.05 -33.28
CA MET A 426 -3.98 0.10 -32.75
C MET A 426 -3.53 -0.55 -31.42
N GLN A 427 -4.23 -1.50 -30.79
CA GLN A 427 -3.71 -2.15 -29.55
C GLN A 427 -3.10 -3.56 -29.71
N LYS A 428 -2.98 -4.11 -30.93
CA LYS A 428 -2.45 -5.48 -31.11
C LYS A 428 -0.92 -5.64 -31.04
N SER A 429 -0.13 -4.56 -31.08
CA SER A 429 1.33 -4.65 -31.27
C SER A 429 2.17 -4.55 -29.98
N VAL A 430 1.65 -3.98 -28.89
CA VAL A 430 2.48 -3.69 -27.68
C VAL A 430 2.44 -4.81 -26.64
N ALA A 431 1.34 -5.58 -26.56
CA ALA A 431 1.22 -6.70 -25.63
C ALA A 431 2.09 -7.91 -26.03
N ALA A 432 2.42 -8.05 -27.32
CA ALA A 432 3.33 -9.09 -27.82
C ALA A 432 4.79 -8.77 -27.49
N SER A 433 5.20 -7.51 -27.64
CA SER A 433 6.58 -7.06 -27.42
C SER A 433 7.04 -7.17 -25.96
N ILE A 434 6.14 -7.02 -24.98
CA ILE A 434 6.51 -7.19 -23.55
C ILE A 434 6.63 -8.68 -23.19
N MET A 435 5.83 -9.58 -23.79
CA MET A 435 5.99 -11.02 -23.55
C MET A 435 7.25 -11.57 -24.21
N GLU A 436 7.62 -11.09 -25.41
CA GLU A 436 8.86 -11.51 -26.10
C GLU A 436 10.12 -11.09 -25.33
N SER A 437 10.14 -9.90 -24.72
CA SER A 437 11.32 -9.43 -23.96
C SER A 437 11.57 -10.17 -22.64
N PHE A 438 10.54 -10.79 -22.03
CA PHE A 438 10.72 -11.63 -20.83
C PHE A 438 10.97 -13.12 -21.16
N GLU A 439 10.52 -13.60 -22.32
CA GLU A 439 10.82 -14.97 -22.78
C GLU A 439 12.27 -15.12 -23.26
N GLU A 440 12.86 -14.07 -23.86
CA GLU A 440 14.29 -14.03 -24.22
C GLU A 440 15.21 -14.13 -22.98
N LEU A 441 14.85 -13.49 -21.87
CA LEU A 441 15.60 -13.57 -20.60
C LEU A 441 15.51 -14.95 -19.93
N ARG A 442 14.45 -15.71 -20.20
CA ARG A 442 14.25 -17.07 -19.65
C ARG A 442 15.14 -18.11 -20.35
N LEU A 443 15.47 -17.89 -21.62
CA LEU A 443 16.25 -18.84 -22.45
C LEU A 443 17.78 -18.73 -22.25
N GLU A 444 18.29 -17.64 -21.66
CA GLU A 444 19.72 -17.50 -21.37
C GLU A 444 20.18 -18.22 -20.09
N SER A 445 19.24 -18.70 -19.25
CA SER A 445 19.52 -19.32 -17.95
C SER A 445 19.91 -20.82 -18.02
N THR A 446 19.80 -21.48 -19.18
CA THR A 446 20.02 -22.94 -19.30
C THR A 446 21.40 -23.34 -19.83
N LYS A 447 22.49 -22.78 -19.29
CA LYS A 447 23.85 -23.31 -19.54
C LYS A 447 24.55 -23.69 -18.23
N THR A 448 25.00 -24.95 -18.21
CA THR A 448 25.63 -25.76 -17.15
C THR A 448 26.53 -25.03 -16.14
N PRO A 449 26.50 -25.41 -14.85
CA PRO A 449 27.32 -24.79 -13.81
C PRO A 449 28.79 -25.27 -13.86
N PRO A 450 29.79 -24.40 -13.60
CA PRO A 450 31.17 -24.84 -13.46
C PRO A 450 31.41 -25.46 -12.08
N ARG A 451 32.20 -26.53 -12.06
CA ARG A 451 32.66 -27.21 -10.84
C ARG A 451 33.79 -26.43 -10.16
N GLY A 452 33.61 -26.15 -8.86
CA GLY A 452 34.66 -26.32 -7.84
C GLY A 452 35.47 -25.10 -7.43
N ARG A 453 35.29 -24.67 -6.16
CA ARG A 453 36.31 -24.61 -5.07
C ARG A 453 35.66 -24.04 -3.79
N SER A 454 36.12 -24.49 -2.62
CA SER A 454 35.51 -24.25 -1.31
C SER A 454 35.48 -22.76 -0.87
N PRO A 455 34.37 -22.21 -0.33
CA PRO A 455 34.22 -20.77 -0.06
C PRO A 455 34.75 -20.28 1.31
N GLY A 456 35.46 -21.13 2.08
CA GLY A 456 35.68 -20.89 3.52
C GLY A 456 36.70 -19.81 3.91
N ARG A 457 37.52 -19.28 2.99
CA ARG A 457 38.59 -18.31 3.32
C ARG A 457 38.45 -16.92 2.71
N VAL A 458 37.53 -16.73 1.76
CA VAL A 458 37.30 -15.42 1.13
C VAL A 458 36.29 -14.60 1.93
N ALA A 459 35.34 -15.22 2.62
CA ALA A 459 34.32 -14.50 3.40
C ALA A 459 34.90 -13.66 4.55
N SER A 460 35.93 -14.13 5.25
CA SER A 460 36.48 -13.44 6.44
C SER A 460 37.14 -12.09 6.12
N LYS A 461 37.89 -11.98 5.01
CA LYS A 461 38.53 -10.70 4.63
C LYS A 461 37.58 -9.70 3.97
N PHE A 462 36.43 -10.15 3.47
CA PHE A 462 35.40 -9.28 2.89
C PHE A 462 34.48 -8.66 3.95
N ILE A 463 34.37 -9.27 5.14
CA ILE A 463 33.57 -8.77 6.26
C ILE A 463 34.26 -7.59 6.96
N ASP A 464 35.58 -7.61 7.09
CA ASP A 464 36.34 -6.49 7.66
C ASP A 464 36.14 -5.19 6.84
N SER A 465 36.00 -5.31 5.51
CA SER A 465 35.68 -4.19 4.62
C SER A 465 34.22 -3.71 4.74
N PHE A 466 33.30 -4.54 5.27
CA PHE A 466 31.92 -4.12 5.55
C PHE A 466 31.85 -3.25 6.82
N HIS A 467 32.73 -3.47 7.78
CA HIS A 467 32.88 -2.62 8.97
C HIS A 467 33.73 -1.37 8.72
N GLU A 468 34.68 -1.39 7.77
CA GLU A 468 35.47 -0.20 7.41
C GLU A 468 34.74 0.78 6.47
N LEU A 469 33.75 0.31 5.69
CA LEU A 469 32.92 1.18 4.83
C LEU A 469 31.70 1.77 5.53
N THR A 470 31.44 1.41 6.79
CA THR A 470 30.49 2.14 7.63
C THR A 470 31.13 3.45 8.11
N LEU A 471 31.02 4.48 7.27
CA LEU A 471 30.87 5.90 7.63
C LEU A 471 31.91 6.45 8.61
N SER A 472 32.98 7.03 8.06
CA SER A 472 33.77 8.04 8.73
C SER A 472 32.88 9.20 9.24
N GLU A 473 32.70 9.24 10.57
CA GLU A 473 32.57 10.44 11.42
C GLU A 473 31.45 11.47 11.21
N THR A 474 30.32 11.10 10.60
CA THR A 474 29.03 11.74 10.96
C THR A 474 27.97 10.69 11.17
N LYS A 475 27.72 10.32 12.44
CA LYS A 475 26.52 9.55 12.82
C LYS A 475 25.29 10.44 12.60
N SER A 476 24.84 10.55 11.36
CA SER A 476 23.55 11.14 11.03
C SER A 476 22.51 10.08 11.35
N TYR A 477 21.69 10.27 12.38
CA TYR A 477 20.51 9.43 12.60
C TYR A 477 19.36 9.98 11.75
N LEU A 478 18.39 9.13 11.38
CA LEU A 478 17.13 9.64 10.84
C LEU A 478 16.49 10.56 11.87
N HIS A 479 15.77 11.59 11.42
CA HIS A 479 15.02 12.48 12.32
C HIS A 479 14.08 11.66 13.22
N GLU A 480 14.29 11.77 14.53
CA GLU A 480 13.47 11.07 15.53
C GLU A 480 12.03 11.58 15.49
N LEU A 481 11.06 10.65 15.43
CA LEU A 481 9.65 11.02 15.52
C LEU A 481 9.37 11.66 16.88
N SER A 482 8.85 12.89 16.87
CA SER A 482 8.54 13.63 18.09
C SER A 482 7.11 14.19 18.06
N GLU A 483 6.40 14.06 19.19
CA GLU A 483 5.09 14.68 19.39
C GLU A 483 5.15 16.21 19.28
N ASN A 484 6.30 16.81 19.61
CA ASN A 484 6.51 18.25 19.57
C ASN A 484 7.02 18.77 18.22
N CYS A 485 7.39 17.87 17.30
CA CYS A 485 7.81 18.25 15.96
C CYS A 485 6.59 18.46 15.05
N CYS A 486 6.60 19.55 14.29
CA CYS A 486 5.54 19.94 13.35
C CYS A 486 5.92 19.68 11.88
N CYS A 487 6.99 18.92 11.61
CA CYS A 487 7.35 18.54 10.25
C CYS A 487 6.27 17.61 9.65
N SER A 488 6.15 17.61 8.33
CA SER A 488 5.13 16.83 7.61
C SER A 488 5.20 15.35 7.93
N VAL A 489 6.41 14.79 8.06
CA VAL A 489 6.60 13.38 8.38
C VAL A 489 6.13 13.04 9.80
N CYS A 490 6.50 13.85 10.80
CA CYS A 490 6.06 13.62 12.19
C CYS A 490 4.54 13.72 12.30
N GLU A 491 3.93 14.75 11.72
CA GLU A 491 2.47 14.91 11.73
C GLU A 491 1.78 13.73 11.01
N PHE A 492 2.30 13.32 9.86
CA PHE A 492 1.75 12.18 9.11
C PHE A 492 1.86 10.85 9.89
N CYS A 493 3.02 10.56 10.48
CA CYS A 493 3.23 9.34 11.27
C CYS A 493 2.39 9.32 12.56
N LYS A 494 2.09 10.47 13.17
CA LYS A 494 1.21 10.53 14.35
C LYS A 494 -0.20 10.00 14.07
N VAL A 495 -0.70 10.21 12.85
CA VAL A 495 -2.09 9.89 12.49
C VAL A 495 -2.26 8.65 11.62
N ASN A 496 -1.19 8.24 10.91
CA ASN A 496 -1.18 7.11 10.01
C ASN A 496 -0.26 5.99 10.53
N TYR A 497 -0.87 4.93 11.04
CA TYR A 497 -0.17 3.81 11.68
C TYR A 497 0.78 3.07 10.73
N ASN A 498 0.42 2.96 9.45
CA ASN A 498 1.24 2.28 8.45
C ASN A 498 2.48 3.12 8.12
N ALA A 499 2.33 4.44 7.97
CA ALA A 499 3.46 5.33 7.79
C ALA A 499 4.41 5.35 9.00
N ALA A 500 3.86 5.34 10.21
CA ALA A 500 4.63 5.22 11.45
C ALA A 500 5.43 3.92 11.50
N PHE A 501 4.81 2.78 11.15
CA PHE A 501 5.51 1.51 11.17
C PHE A 501 6.56 1.39 10.06
N GLU A 502 6.27 1.92 8.87
CA GLU A 502 7.25 2.03 7.79
C GLU A 502 8.43 2.95 8.18
N TYR A 503 8.24 3.95 9.06
CA TYR A 503 9.35 4.79 9.55
C TYR A 503 10.31 3.96 10.41
N TRP A 504 9.76 3.14 11.31
CA TRP A 504 10.59 2.25 12.13
C TRP A 504 11.29 1.20 11.28
N PHE A 505 10.65 0.75 10.20
CA PHE A 505 11.32 -0.08 9.21
C PHE A 505 12.46 0.67 8.51
N SER A 506 12.28 1.94 8.13
CA SER A 506 13.35 2.79 7.59
C SER A 506 14.52 2.92 8.56
N SER A 507 14.25 3.26 9.84
CA SER A 507 15.29 3.35 10.89
C SER A 507 16.05 2.03 11.05
N PHE A 508 15.34 0.90 11.06
CA PHE A 508 15.97 -0.43 11.08
C PHE A 508 16.92 -0.68 9.90
N LEU A 509 16.52 -0.31 8.69
CA LEU A 509 17.37 -0.45 7.51
C LEU A 509 18.56 0.52 7.55
N TYR A 510 18.31 1.77 7.90
CA TYR A 510 19.32 2.84 7.94
C TYR A 510 20.43 2.54 8.95
N GLU A 511 20.06 2.00 10.11
CA GLU A 511 21.00 1.58 11.15
C GLU A 511 21.65 0.21 10.87
N SER A 512 21.61 -0.26 9.62
CA SER A 512 22.21 -1.54 9.21
C SER A 512 21.72 -2.71 10.07
N MET A 513 20.42 -2.70 10.39
CA MET A 513 19.73 -3.73 11.16
C MET A 513 20.35 -3.93 12.55
N SER A 514 20.68 -2.86 13.26
CA SER A 514 21.30 -2.89 14.60
C SER A 514 20.44 -3.57 15.67
N ASP A 515 21.06 -3.98 16.79
CA ASP A 515 20.35 -4.55 17.94
C ASP A 515 19.39 -3.52 18.57
N ALA A 516 19.82 -2.26 18.62
CA ALA A 516 18.99 -1.15 19.10
C ALA A 516 17.80 -0.92 18.17
N ALA A 517 18.00 -0.98 16.84
CA ALA A 517 16.95 -0.73 15.89
C ALA A 517 15.89 -1.83 15.86
N ILE A 518 16.26 -3.11 15.96
CA ILE A 518 15.26 -4.19 16.06
C ILE A 518 14.47 -4.11 17.36
N GLN A 519 15.11 -3.71 18.46
CA GLN A 519 14.43 -3.47 19.73
C GLN A 519 13.40 -2.33 19.58
N ALA A 520 13.80 -1.21 18.95
CA ALA A 520 12.90 -0.10 18.68
C ALA A 520 11.71 -0.51 17.79
N VAL A 521 11.93 -1.32 16.76
CA VAL A 521 10.85 -1.87 15.91
C VAL A 521 9.87 -2.71 16.75
N GLU A 522 10.36 -3.57 17.64
CA GLU A 522 9.52 -4.41 18.51
C GLU A 522 8.69 -3.57 19.48
N GLU A 523 9.32 -2.63 20.18
CA GLU A 523 8.67 -1.75 21.16
C GLU A 523 7.56 -0.92 20.48
N ASN A 524 7.87 -0.33 19.32
CA ASN A 524 6.93 0.49 18.56
C ASN A 524 5.83 -0.34 17.88
N PHE A 525 6.08 -1.59 17.50
CA PHE A 525 5.03 -2.49 16.99
C PHE A 525 3.86 -2.58 17.99
N HIS A 526 4.15 -2.71 19.28
CA HIS A 526 3.10 -2.80 20.31
C HIS A 526 2.39 -1.47 20.56
N ALA A 527 3.12 -0.34 20.57
CA ALA A 527 2.54 0.97 20.74
C ALA A 527 1.59 1.33 19.56
N ILE A 528 2.06 1.16 18.33
CA ILE A 528 1.29 1.43 17.11
C ILE A 528 0.09 0.48 17.01
N ARG A 529 0.26 -0.79 17.38
CA ARG A 529 -0.86 -1.75 17.46
C ARG A 529 -1.96 -1.26 18.40
N ALA A 530 -1.61 -0.72 19.57
CA ALA A 530 -2.59 -0.21 20.52
C ALA A 530 -3.37 0.99 19.96
N GLN A 531 -2.68 1.86 19.22
CA GLN A 531 -3.28 3.00 18.54
C GLN A 531 -4.27 2.56 17.44
N VAL A 532 -3.82 1.70 16.50
CA VAL A 532 -4.67 1.25 15.38
C VAL A 532 -5.85 0.40 15.83
N ALA A 533 -5.72 -0.32 16.95
CA ALA A 533 -6.81 -1.10 17.54
C ALA A 533 -8.07 -0.26 17.81
N VAL A 534 -7.95 1.04 18.05
CA VAL A 534 -9.09 1.95 18.24
C VAL A 534 -9.90 2.07 16.94
N GLU A 535 -9.24 2.29 15.81
CA GLU A 535 -9.90 2.40 14.51
C GLU A 535 -10.40 1.02 14.02
N GLN A 536 -9.64 -0.05 14.26
CA GLN A 536 -10.10 -1.41 13.97
C GLN A 536 -11.39 -1.74 14.71
N ARG A 537 -11.51 -1.40 16.01
CA ARG A 537 -12.76 -1.60 16.76
C ARG A 537 -13.93 -0.76 16.21
N ALA A 538 -13.68 0.41 15.62
CA ALA A 538 -14.72 1.19 14.96
C ALA A 538 -15.25 0.49 13.69
N VAL A 539 -14.37 -0.21 12.97
CA VAL A 539 -14.69 -1.03 11.80
C VAL A 539 -15.34 -2.36 12.16
N LEU A 540 -14.78 -3.10 13.13
CA LEU A 540 -15.18 -4.47 13.49
C LEU A 540 -16.31 -4.52 14.54
N GLY A 541 -16.50 -3.44 15.30
CA GLY A 541 -17.42 -3.38 16.43
C GLY A 541 -16.74 -3.65 17.77
N LYS A 542 -17.36 -3.17 18.86
CA LYS A 542 -16.78 -3.15 20.22
C LYS A 542 -16.47 -4.53 20.82
N LYS A 543 -17.11 -5.60 20.32
CA LYS A 543 -16.98 -6.96 20.86
C LYS A 543 -15.81 -7.75 20.26
N VAL A 544 -15.25 -7.30 19.14
CA VAL A 544 -14.16 -7.99 18.45
C VAL A 544 -12.82 -7.50 18.99
N LYS A 545 -11.94 -8.44 19.35
CA LYS A 545 -10.56 -8.11 19.71
C LYS A 545 -9.74 -7.97 18.42
N PRO A 546 -9.23 -6.78 18.09
CA PRO A 546 -8.52 -6.58 16.84
C PRO A 546 -7.17 -7.33 16.82
N ARG A 547 -6.92 -7.99 15.69
CA ARG A 547 -5.60 -8.52 15.30
C ARG A 547 -4.67 -7.37 14.93
N PRO A 548 -3.34 -7.51 15.07
CA PRO A 548 -2.45 -6.54 14.47
C PRO A 548 -2.63 -6.55 12.94
N PRO A 549 -2.41 -5.40 12.27
CA PRO A 549 -2.48 -5.32 10.82
C PRO A 549 -1.49 -6.28 10.15
N THR A 550 -1.93 -6.96 9.09
CA THR A 550 -1.15 -8.02 8.42
C THR A 550 0.19 -7.49 7.89
N THR A 551 0.19 -6.31 7.26
CA THR A 551 1.41 -5.64 6.76
C THR A 551 2.44 -5.34 7.85
N MET A 552 1.99 -4.97 9.07
CA MET A 552 2.88 -4.77 10.22
C MET A 552 3.46 -6.10 10.71
N CYS A 553 2.64 -7.15 10.77
CA CYS A 553 3.11 -8.49 11.16
C CYS A 553 4.18 -9.02 10.20
N GLU A 554 3.95 -8.89 8.88
CA GLU A 554 4.89 -9.32 7.84
C GLU A 554 6.18 -8.53 7.90
N THR A 555 6.09 -7.21 8.08
CA THR A 555 7.26 -6.34 8.17
C THR A 555 8.07 -6.62 9.44
N LEU A 556 7.42 -6.82 10.60
CA LEU A 556 8.11 -7.25 11.83
C LEU A 556 8.83 -8.59 11.65
N ALA A 557 8.15 -9.57 11.05
CA ALA A 557 8.74 -10.88 10.78
C ALA A 557 9.94 -10.77 9.83
N MET A 558 9.83 -9.95 8.80
CA MET A 558 10.92 -9.65 7.87
C MET A 558 12.11 -9.00 8.60
N CYS A 559 11.89 -7.96 9.42
CA CYS A 559 12.96 -7.35 10.22
C CYS A 559 13.65 -8.38 11.13
N ALA A 560 12.87 -9.18 11.84
CA ALA A 560 13.40 -10.22 12.73
C ALA A 560 14.25 -11.24 11.97
N VAL A 561 13.77 -11.78 10.85
CA VAL A 561 14.54 -12.74 10.03
C VAL A 561 15.85 -12.14 9.53
N ARG A 562 15.82 -10.88 9.05
CA ARG A 562 17.02 -10.21 8.52
C ARG A 562 18.03 -9.89 9.62
N TRP A 563 17.57 -9.41 10.77
CA TRP A 563 18.43 -9.19 11.94
C TRP A 563 19.06 -10.49 12.45
N LEU A 564 18.28 -11.57 12.58
CA LEU A 564 18.78 -12.88 12.98
C LEU A 564 19.84 -13.39 11.99
N ARG A 565 19.62 -13.19 10.68
CA ARG A 565 20.61 -13.57 9.67
C ARG A 565 21.92 -12.81 9.87
N ARG A 566 21.84 -11.50 10.09
CA ARG A 566 23.01 -10.65 10.38
C ARG A 566 23.78 -11.14 11.61
N LEU A 567 23.08 -11.52 12.69
CA LEU A 567 23.73 -12.07 13.89
C LEU A 567 24.51 -13.36 13.58
N GLU A 568 23.93 -14.26 12.80
CA GLU A 568 24.63 -15.49 12.40
C GLU A 568 25.84 -15.18 11.50
N ASP A 569 25.71 -14.23 10.57
CA ASP A 569 26.81 -13.80 9.70
C ASP A 569 27.97 -13.16 10.49
N SER A 570 27.68 -12.48 11.61
CA SER A 570 28.69 -11.88 12.49
C SER A 570 29.21 -12.82 13.59
N SER A 571 28.80 -14.09 13.61
CA SER A 571 29.19 -15.06 14.64
C SER A 571 28.96 -14.54 16.06
N TRP A 572 27.76 -14.02 16.32
CA TRP A 572 27.40 -13.37 17.58
C TRP A 572 27.72 -14.20 18.84
N ASP A 573 28.07 -13.50 19.92
CA ASP A 573 28.41 -14.11 21.21
C ASP A 573 27.17 -14.71 21.89
N ARG A 574 27.09 -16.05 21.87
CA ARG A 574 25.98 -16.83 22.46
C ARG A 574 25.97 -16.80 23.99
N GLU A 575 27.09 -16.43 24.61
CA GLU A 575 27.20 -16.26 26.06
C GLU A 575 26.80 -14.86 26.53
N ASN A 576 26.63 -13.91 25.60
CA ASN A 576 26.10 -12.58 25.90
C ASN A 576 24.61 -12.68 26.29
N ALA A 577 24.37 -12.68 27.60
CA ALA A 577 23.02 -12.86 28.17
C ALA A 577 22.02 -11.79 27.69
N LYS A 578 22.47 -10.54 27.47
CA LYS A 578 21.61 -9.44 26.98
C LYS A 578 21.16 -9.68 25.54
N LEU A 579 22.11 -10.03 24.66
CA LEU A 579 21.81 -10.28 23.26
C LEU A 579 20.94 -11.54 23.09
N LYS A 580 21.19 -12.58 23.89
CA LYS A 580 20.34 -13.77 23.94
C LYS A 580 18.90 -13.44 24.37
N ALA A 581 18.73 -12.64 25.42
CA ALA A 581 17.42 -12.20 25.88
C ALA A 581 16.67 -11.37 24.83
N LEU A 582 17.36 -10.44 24.15
CA LEU A 582 16.81 -9.66 23.05
C LEU A 582 16.36 -10.59 21.90
N ARG A 583 17.22 -11.52 21.50
CA ARG A 583 16.93 -12.51 20.46
C ARG A 583 15.67 -13.31 20.76
N ASP A 584 15.59 -13.85 21.97
CA ASP A 584 14.45 -14.67 22.37
C ASP A 584 13.16 -13.83 22.49
N GLY A 585 13.28 -12.57 22.91
CA GLY A 585 12.19 -11.58 22.92
C GLY A 585 11.64 -11.29 21.52
N VAL A 586 12.50 -10.87 20.60
CA VAL A 586 12.15 -10.55 19.20
C VAL A 586 11.55 -11.77 18.50
N VAL A 587 12.16 -12.95 18.64
CA VAL A 587 11.64 -14.19 18.04
C VAL A 587 10.25 -14.51 18.57
N LYS A 588 10.04 -14.41 19.90
CA LYS A 588 8.73 -14.65 20.51
C LYS A 588 7.68 -13.65 20.02
N SER A 589 8.05 -12.37 19.91
CA SER A 589 7.16 -11.31 19.42
C SER A 589 6.81 -11.49 17.95
N ALA A 590 7.78 -11.79 17.08
CA ALA A 590 7.56 -12.10 15.67
C ALA A 590 6.68 -13.35 15.49
N LEU A 591 6.98 -14.46 16.18
CA LEU A 591 6.15 -15.68 16.14
C LEU A 591 4.72 -15.42 16.64
N LYS A 592 4.57 -14.58 17.66
CA LYS A 592 3.24 -14.18 18.16
C LYS A 592 2.50 -13.32 17.14
N ALA A 593 3.17 -12.39 16.47
CA ALA A 593 2.59 -11.54 15.44
C ALA A 593 2.16 -12.36 14.20
N SER A 594 3.06 -13.16 13.63
CA SER A 594 2.78 -14.05 12.50
C SER A 594 1.76 -15.13 12.86
N GLY A 595 1.80 -15.62 14.10
CA GLY A 595 0.85 -16.58 14.62
C GLY A 595 -0.58 -16.06 14.72
N VAL A 596 -0.84 -14.75 14.72
CA VAL A 596 -2.22 -14.23 14.67
C VAL A 596 -2.84 -14.43 13.27
N GLY A 597 -2.03 -14.54 12.22
CA GLY A 597 -2.50 -14.92 10.87
C GLY A 597 -2.86 -16.41 10.75
N VAL A 598 -2.21 -17.28 11.53
CA VAL A 598 -2.38 -18.75 11.47
C VAL A 598 -3.26 -19.29 12.61
N ARG A 599 -3.37 -18.59 13.74
CA ARG A 599 -4.23 -18.98 14.87
C ARG A 599 -5.67 -18.50 14.65
N VAL A 600 -6.31 -18.99 13.60
CA VAL A 600 -7.71 -19.37 13.78
C VAL A 600 -7.70 -20.77 14.38
N HIS A 601 -7.68 -20.78 15.72
CA HIS A 601 -8.05 -21.84 16.66
C HIS A 601 -7.52 -23.28 16.45
N ARG A 602 -6.67 -23.68 17.41
CA ARG A 602 -6.85 -24.99 18.05
C ARG A 602 -8.21 -25.06 18.72
#